data_AF-A0ABD6FI10-F1
#
_entry.id   AF-A0ABD6FI10-F1
#
_cell.length_a   1.000
_cell.length_b   1.000
_cell.length_c   1.000
_cell.angle_alpha   90.00
_cell.angle_beta   90.00
_cell.angle_gamma   90.00
#
_symmetry.space_group_name_H-M   'P 1'
#
loop_
_entity.id
_entity.type
_entity.pdbx_description
1 polymer ?
#
loop_
_entity_poly.entity_id
_entity_poly.type
_entity_poly.pdbx_seq_one_letter_code
_entity_poly.pdbx_strand_id
1 'polypeptide(L)' 'LRLGARVCGPPAHDPDFNVADFFVLLDIHSVDERYVKFFLGAQ' A
#
# COMPACT_ATOMS: atom_id res chain seq x y z
N LEU A 1 -4.49 -2.77 -9.46
CA LEU A 1 -5.27 -2.87 -8.21
C LEU A 1 -5.36 -1.46 -7.62
N ARG A 2 -6.55 -0.87 -7.46
CA ARG A 2 -6.73 0.48 -6.88
C ARG A 2 -7.35 0.34 -5.49
N LEU A 3 -6.51 0.06 -4.49
CA LEU A 3 -6.96 -0.15 -3.11
C LEU A 3 -7.22 1.15 -2.34
N GLY A 4 -6.89 2.31 -2.91
CA GLY A 4 -7.00 3.59 -2.21
C GLY A 4 -5.82 3.94 -1.31
N ALA A 5 -4.70 3.21 -1.40
CA ALA A 5 -3.47 3.55 -0.68
C ALA A 5 -2.96 4.96 -1.06
N ARG A 6 -2.41 5.68 -0.09
CA ARG A 6 -1.90 7.04 -0.24
C ARG A 6 -0.40 7.05 0.01
N VAL A 7 0.33 7.83 -0.79
CA VAL A 7 1.76 8.09 -0.58
C VAL A 7 1.88 9.16 0.50
N CYS A 8 2.68 8.89 1.52
CA CYS A 8 2.79 9.69 2.73
C CYS A 8 4.07 10.54 2.79
N GLY A 9 4.90 10.51 1.74
CA GLY A 9 6.14 11.28 1.71
C GLY A 9 6.93 11.08 0.41
N PRO A 10 8.11 11.71 0.32
CA PRO A 10 9.03 11.48 -0.79
C PRO A 10 9.57 10.04 -0.77
N PRO A 11 10.08 9.56 -1.90
CA PRO A 11 10.75 8.26 -1.95
C PRO A 11 12.03 8.25 -1.12
N ALA A 12 12.31 7.12 -0.47
CA ALA A 12 13.60 6.80 0.10
C ALA A 12 14.44 6.10 -0.97
N HIS A 13 15.44 6.80 -1.52
CA HIS A 13 16.35 6.24 -2.51
C HIS A 13 17.47 5.46 -1.81
N ASP A 14 17.65 4.20 -2.18
CA ASP A 14 18.76 3.35 -1.77
C ASP A 14 19.78 3.23 -2.92
N PRO A 15 20.94 3.91 -2.83
CA PRO A 15 21.96 3.89 -3.88
C PRO A 15 22.63 2.53 -4.07
N ASP A 16 22.70 1.69 -3.03
CA ASP A 16 23.38 0.40 -3.09
C ASP A 16 22.59 -0.60 -3.96
N PHE A 17 21.27 -0.41 -4.03
CA PHE A 17 20.37 -1.23 -4.82
C PHE A 17 19.78 -0.51 -6.05
N ASN A 18 20.00 0.81 -6.18
CA ASN A 18 19.41 1.67 -7.21
C ASN A 18 17.88 1.55 -7.26
N VAL A 19 17.25 1.54 -6.10
CA VAL A 19 15.80 1.41 -5.89
C VAL A 19 15.29 2.58 -5.05
N ALA A 20 14.00 2.87 -5.16
CA ALA A 20 13.32 3.85 -4.33
C ALA A 20 12.08 3.24 -3.69
N ASP A 21 12.02 3.29 -2.36
CA ASP A 21 10.87 2.86 -1.58
C ASP A 21 9.95 4.04 -1.27
N PHE A 22 8.64 3.81 -1.25
CA PHE A 22 7.66 4.81 -0.86
C PHE A 22 6.95 4.39 0.42
N PHE A 23 6.88 5.30 1.38
CA PHE A 23 5.99 5.13 2.52
C PHE A 23 4.55 5.34 2.07
N VAL A 24 3.74 4.29 2.14
CA VAL A 24 2.32 4.30 1.76
C VAL A 24 1.44 3.88 2.93
N LEU A 25 0.29 4.52 3.06
CA LEU A 25 -0.74 4.18 4.04
C LEU A 25 -2.00 3.70 3.33
N LEU A 26 -2.52 2.55 3.77
CA LEU A 26 -3.79 1.99 3.33
C LEU A 26 -4.75 1.94 4.52
N ASP A 27 -5.87 2.64 4.42
CA ASP A 27 -6.94 2.58 5.41
C ASP A 27 -7.91 1.46 5.08
N ILE A 28 -7.81 0.35 5.82
CA ILE A 28 -8.63 -0.86 5.63
C ILE A 28 -10.14 -0.58 5.75
N HIS A 29 -10.55 0.39 6.57
CA HIS A 29 -11.97 0.73 6.71
C HIS A 29 -12.55 1.39 5.45
N SER A 30 -11.69 1.95 4.60
CA SER A 30 -12.07 2.58 3.33
C SER A 30 -11.90 1.66 2.12
N VAL A 31 -11.35 0.45 2.32
CA VAL A 31 -11.11 -0.53 1.24
C VAL A 31 -12.42 -1.23 0.87
N ASP A 32 -12.64 -1.41 -0.43
CA ASP A 32 -13.77 -2.21 -0.95
C ASP A 32 -13.74 -3.63 -0.35
N GLU A 33 -14.88 -4.07 0.18
CA GLU A 33 -15.04 -5.35 0.89
C GLU A 33 -14.54 -6.56 0.07
N ARG A 34 -14.62 -6.49 -1.26
CA ARG A 34 -14.09 -7.55 -2.15
C ARG A 34 -12.58 -7.73 -1.97
N TYR A 35 -11.84 -6.64 -1.80
CA TYR A 35 -10.40 -6.69 -1.58
C TYR A 35 -10.06 -7.06 -0.14
N VAL A 36 -10.87 -6.63 0.83
CA VAL A 36 -10.73 -7.07 2.23
C VAL A 36 -10.80 -8.60 2.31
N LYS A 37 -11.82 -9.23 1.72
CA LYS A 37 -11.96 -10.69 1.70
C LYS A 37 -10.79 -11.39 1.00
N PHE A 38 -10.33 -10.84 -0.11
CA PHE A 38 -9.22 -11.42 -0.89
C PHE A 38 -7.86 -11.35 -0.15
N PHE A 39 -7.53 -10.21 0.48
CA PHE A 39 -6.22 -10.00 1.10
C PHE A 39 -6.15 -10.39 2.58
N LEU A 40 -7.24 -10.20 3.34
CA LEU A 40 -7.28 -10.43 4.78
C LEU A 40 -7.96 -11.75 5.15
N GLY A 41 -8.44 -12.51 4.17
CA GLY A 41 -8.94 -13.86 4.37
C GLY A 41 -10.12 -13.94 5.34
N ALA A 42 -10.97 -12.91 5.38
CA ALA A 42 -12.20 -12.94 6.16
C ALA A 42 -13.04 -14.13 5.70
N GLN A 43 -13.02 -15.20 6.51
CA GLN A 43 -13.85 -16.40 6.37
C GLN A 43 -15.31 -16.06 6.68
#